data_AF-A0A922MDJ6-F1
#
_entry.id   AF-A0A922MDJ6-F1
#
_cell.length_a   1.000
_cell.length_b   1.000
_cell.length_c   1.000
_cell.angle_alpha   90.00
_cell.angle_beta   90.00
_cell.angle_gamma   90.00
#
_symmetry.space_group_name_H-M   'P 1'
#
loop_
_entity.id
_entity.type
_entity.pdbx_description
1 polymer ?
#
loop_
_entity_poly.entity_id
_entity_poly.type
_entity_poly.pdbx_seq_one_letter_code
_entity_poly.pdbx_strand_id
1 'polypeptide(L)'
;MLIKRIWGSGRYNAHKCIGIVSRDFSSRLDALDYEERLEGCLSALPPKAKVVICGGGMMGAAVAYHLARRGWGDKTIVIEKEK
;
A
#
# COMPACT_ATOMS: atom_id res chain seq x y z
N MET A 1 39.01 -47.05 17.35
CA MET A 1 38.73 -45.71 16.78
C MET A 1 38.79 -45.85 15.28
N LEU A 2 37.84 -45.45 14.43
CA LEU A 2 36.65 -44.63 14.55
C LEU A 2 35.70 -45.08 13.41
N ILE A 3 34.44 -45.34 13.72
CA ILE A 3 33.45 -45.90 12.77
C ILE A 3 32.82 -44.74 11.98
N LYS A 4 32.92 -44.76 10.65
CA LYS A 4 32.20 -43.83 9.75
C LYS A 4 30.69 -44.05 9.90
N ARG A 5 29.94 -43.02 10.32
CA ARG A 5 28.48 -43.05 10.39
C ARG A 5 27.91 -42.28 9.20
N ILE A 6 27.36 -43.03 8.26
CA ILE A 6 26.62 -42.54 7.10
C ILE A 6 25.19 -42.30 7.58
N TRP A 7 24.72 -41.05 7.58
CA TRP A 7 23.28 -40.74 7.71
C TRP A 7 22.88 -39.82 6.56
N GLY A 8 22.20 -40.40 5.57
CA GLY A 8 21.26 -39.66 4.75
C GLY A 8 19.93 -39.54 5.47
N SER A 9 19.19 -38.45 5.24
CA SER A 9 17.73 -38.45 5.15
C SER A 9 17.27 -37.05 4.75
N GLY A 10 16.55 -36.98 3.63
CA GLY A 10 16.02 -35.76 3.09
C GLY A 10 14.94 -35.16 3.99
N ARG A 11 14.95 -33.84 4.12
CA ARG A 11 13.87 -33.06 4.73
C ARG A 11 13.75 -31.73 4.00
N TYR A 12 13.28 -31.79 2.75
CA TYR A 12 12.98 -30.61 1.95
C TYR A 12 11.66 -29.97 2.44
N ASN A 13 11.80 -29.00 3.34
CA ASN A 13 11.05 -27.74 3.41
C ASN A 13 9.53 -27.73 3.06
N ALA A 14 8.70 -28.49 3.79
CA ALA A 14 7.23 -28.34 3.75
C ALA A 14 6.74 -26.94 4.23
N HIS A 15 7.59 -26.19 4.93
CA HIS A 15 7.27 -24.88 5.51
C HIS A 15 7.17 -23.76 4.45
N LYS A 16 7.71 -23.98 3.24
CA LYS A 16 7.70 -22.98 2.18
C LYS A 16 6.31 -22.85 1.52
N CYS A 17 5.56 -23.96 1.41
CA CYS A 17 4.21 -23.96 0.83
C CYS A 17 3.17 -23.30 1.75
N ILE A 18 3.29 -23.48 3.07
CA ILE A 18 2.40 -22.83 4.04
C ILE A 18 2.58 -21.31 4.02
N GLY A 19 3.83 -20.82 3.98
CA GLY A 19 4.10 -19.39 3.90
C GLY A 19 3.63 -18.71 2.61
N ILE A 20 3.54 -19.44 1.49
CA ILE A 20 3.00 -18.92 0.22
C ILE A 20 1.48 -18.73 0.33
N VAL A 21 0.75 -19.70 0.87
CA VAL A 21 -0.70 -19.61 1.05
C VAL A 21 -1.06 -18.55 2.10
N SER A 22 -0.32 -18.47 3.20
CA SER A 22 -0.54 -17.46 4.24
C SER A 22 -0.26 -16.04 3.75
N ARG A 23 0.70 -15.84 2.84
CA ARG A 23 0.96 -14.53 2.22
C ARG A 23 -0.17 -14.09 1.30
N ASP A 24 -0.67 -15.00 0.46
CA ASP A 24 -1.79 -14.69 -0.45
C ASP A 24 -3.05 -14.33 0.36
N PHE A 25 -3.34 -15.10 1.41
CA PHE A 25 -4.49 -14.84 2.28
C PHE A 25 -4.35 -13.52 3.07
N SER A 26 -3.16 -13.22 3.60
CA SER A 26 -2.89 -11.93 4.26
C SER A 26 -3.11 -10.75 3.32
N SER A 27 -2.58 -10.82 2.09
CA SER A 27 -2.76 -9.74 1.11
C SER A 27 -4.22 -9.52 0.71
N ARG A 28 -5.05 -10.57 0.74
CA ARG A 28 -6.48 -10.46 0.47
C ARG A 28 -7.24 -9.81 1.62
N LEU A 29 -6.91 -10.13 2.87
CA LEU A 29 -7.49 -9.46 4.03
C LEU A 29 -7.09 -7.98 4.06
N ASP A 30 -5.82 -7.68 3.82
CA ASP A 30 -5.33 -6.30 3.71
C ASP A 30 -6.04 -5.53 2.59
N ALA A 31 -6.36 -6.19 1.46
CA ALA A 31 -7.10 -5.57 0.36
C ALA A 31 -8.57 -5.30 0.71
N LEU A 32 -9.25 -6.22 1.40
CA LEU A 32 -10.64 -6.04 1.81
C LEU A 32 -10.79 -4.92 2.84
N ASP A 33 -9.88 -4.86 3.83
CA ASP A 33 -9.82 -3.77 4.81
C ASP A 33 -9.52 -2.42 4.14
N TYR A 34 -8.80 -2.43 3.01
CA TYR A 34 -8.54 -1.24 2.19
C TYR A 34 -9.79 -0.77 1.47
N GLU A 35 -10.54 -1.68 0.85
CA GLU A 35 -11.76 -1.37 0.11
C GLU A 35 -12.85 -0.76 1.03
N GLU A 36 -13.05 -1.30 2.23
CA GLU A 36 -14.02 -0.76 3.20
C GLU A 36 -13.65 0.66 3.65
N ARG A 37 -12.35 0.92 3.88
CA ARG A 37 -11.87 2.26 4.24
C ARG A 37 -11.97 3.26 3.07
N LEU A 38 -11.80 2.80 1.84
CA LEU A 38 -11.87 3.68 0.67
C LEU A 38 -13.27 4.20 0.42
N GLU A 39 -14.31 3.43 0.71
CA GLU A 39 -15.70 3.79 0.38
C GLU A 39 -16.12 5.12 1.06
N GLY A 40 -15.73 5.30 2.32
CA GLY A 40 -15.92 6.56 3.05
C GLY A 40 -15.15 7.73 2.42
N CYS A 41 -13.90 7.53 2.05
CA CYS A 41 -13.05 8.58 1.45
C CYS A 41 -13.50 8.98 0.04
N LEU A 42 -13.93 8.01 -0.77
CA LEU A 42 -14.41 8.23 -2.14
C LEU A 42 -15.69 9.06 -2.17
N SER A 43 -16.57 8.88 -1.19
CA SER A 43 -17.80 9.68 -1.05
C SER A 43 -17.53 11.17 -0.76
N ALA A 44 -16.39 11.49 -0.14
CA ALA A 44 -15.99 12.85 0.20
C ALA A 44 -15.30 13.58 -0.96
N LEU A 45 -14.88 12.87 -2.00
CA LEU A 45 -14.22 13.48 -3.16
C LEU A 45 -15.26 14.17 -4.06
N PRO A 46 -14.94 15.36 -4.57
CA PRO A 46 -15.80 16.00 -5.57
C PRO A 46 -15.80 15.16 -6.85
N PRO A 47 -16.90 15.19 -7.64
CA PRO A 47 -17.04 14.37 -8.84
C PRO A 47 -16.05 14.75 -9.95
N LYS A 48 -15.44 15.94 -9.86
CA LYS A 48 -14.45 16.43 -10.82
C LYS A 48 -13.44 17.32 -10.12
N ALA A 49 -12.17 17.10 -10.48
CA ALA A 49 -11.05 17.97 -10.12
C ALA A 49 -10.36 18.46 -11.39
N LYS A 50 -9.75 19.66 -11.35
CA LYS A 50 -8.89 20.11 -12.46
C LYS A 50 -7.44 19.68 -12.26
N VAL A 51 -6.99 19.66 -11.01
CA VAL A 51 -5.65 19.25 -10.62
C VAL A 51 -5.75 18.32 -9.43
N VAL A 52 -5.07 17.17 -9.52
CA VAL A 52 -4.93 16.22 -8.42
C VAL A 52 -3.45 16.06 -8.12
N ILE A 53 -3.06 16.27 -6.87
CA ILE A 53 -1.70 16.09 -6.37
C ILE A 53 -1.69 14.85 -5.51
N CYS A 54 -0.92 13.84 -5.92
CA CYS A 54 -0.75 12.61 -5.16
C CYS A 54 0.44 12.75 -4.20
N GLY A 55 0.15 12.91 -2.91
CA GLY A 55 1.08 13.04 -1.80
C GLY A 55 1.12 14.44 -1.21
N GLY A 56 0.87 14.56 0.10
CA GLY A 56 0.90 15.81 0.87
C GLY A 56 2.28 16.21 1.41
N GLY A 57 3.35 15.52 1.01
CA GLY A 57 4.72 15.82 1.44
C GLY A 57 5.24 17.16 0.93
N MET A 58 6.50 17.48 1.25
CA MET A 58 7.09 18.82 0.98
C MET A 58 6.88 19.31 -0.46
N MET A 59 7.12 18.47 -1.45
CA MET A 59 6.94 18.85 -2.86
C MET A 59 5.45 19.02 -3.23
N GLY A 60 4.57 18.13 -2.78
CA GLY A 60 3.13 18.23 -3.04
C GLY A 60 2.51 19.49 -2.43
N ALA A 61 2.88 19.79 -1.17
CA ALA A 61 2.46 21.00 -0.48
C ALA A 61 2.97 22.27 -1.17
N ALA A 62 4.22 22.29 -1.63
CA ALA A 62 4.78 23.44 -2.36
C ALA A 62 4.03 23.70 -3.68
N VAL A 63 3.71 22.65 -4.43
CA VAL A 63 2.90 22.76 -5.66
C VAL A 63 1.49 23.27 -5.35
N ALA A 64 0.83 22.71 -4.34
CA ALA A 64 -0.50 23.16 -3.90
C ALA A 64 -0.50 24.64 -3.50
N TYR A 65 0.50 25.08 -2.75
CA TYR A 65 0.67 26.48 -2.33
C TYR A 65 0.80 27.43 -3.52
N HIS A 66 1.66 27.11 -4.50
CA HIS A 66 1.83 27.95 -5.67
C HIS A 66 0.59 27.97 -6.57
N LEU A 67 -0.14 26.86 -6.67
CA LEU A 67 -1.43 26.82 -7.37
C LEU A 67 -2.48 27.69 -6.66
N ALA A 68 -2.59 27.57 -5.34
CA ALA A 68 -3.49 28.40 -4.54
C ALA A 68 -3.19 29.89 -4.71
N ARG A 69 -1.92 30.31 -4.65
CA ARG A 69 -1.50 31.70 -4.90
C ARG A 69 -1.84 32.24 -6.29
N ARG A 70 -1.98 31.35 -7.27
CA ARG A 70 -2.40 31.70 -8.64
C ARG A 70 -3.92 31.67 -8.82
N GLY A 71 -4.70 31.45 -7.77
CA GLY A 71 -6.17 31.37 -7.82
C GLY A 71 -6.71 30.00 -8.23
N TRP A 72 -5.90 28.93 -8.11
CA TRP A 72 -6.29 27.56 -8.46
C TRP A 72 -6.60 26.70 -7.23
N GLY A 73 -6.64 27.27 -6.03
CA GLY A 73 -6.89 26.54 -4.77
C GLY A 73 -8.16 25.70 -4.83
N ASP A 74 -9.29 26.33 -5.15
CA ASP A 74 -10.62 25.68 -5.23
C ASP A 74 -10.73 24.61 -6.32
N LYS A 75 -9.72 24.52 -7.20
CA LYS A 75 -9.69 23.59 -8.35
C LYS A 75 -8.65 22.47 -8.18
N THR A 76 -7.94 22.47 -7.06
CA THR A 76 -6.82 21.57 -6.76
C THR A 76 -7.17 20.69 -5.56
N ILE A 77 -6.89 19.39 -5.67
CA ILE A 77 -7.08 18.43 -4.59
C ILE A 77 -5.74 17.78 -4.29
N VAL A 78 -5.44 17.61 -3.00
CA VAL A 78 -4.28 16.85 -2.53
C VAL A 78 -4.80 15.55 -1.92
N ILE A 79 -4.25 14.42 -2.36
CA ILE A 79 -4.61 13.09 -1.86
C ILE A 79 -3.35 12.48 -1.23
N GLU A 80 -3.43 12.00 0.00
CA GLU A 80 -2.32 11.30 0.65
C GLU A 80 -2.79 10.03 1.36
N LYS A 81 -1.84 9.15 1.64
CA LYS A 81 -2.11 7.92 2.39
C LYS A 81 -2.28 8.28 3.85
N GLU A 82 -3.33 7.75 4.47
CA GLU A 82 -3.47 7.77 5.93
C GLU A 82 -2.32 6.97 6.58
N LYS A 83 -1.85 7.47 7.72
CA LYS A 83 -0.64 6.97 8.39
C LYS A 83 -0.90 5.67 9.14
#